data_AF-A0A4R2F123-F1
#
_entry.id   AF-A0A4R2F123-F1
#
_cell.length_a   1.000
_cell.length_b   1.000
_cell.length_c   1.000
_cell.angle_alpha   90.00
_cell.angle_beta   90.00
_cell.angle_gamma   90.00
#
_symmetry.space_group_name_H-M   'P 1'
#
loop_
_entity.id
_entity.type
_entity.pdbx_description
1 polymer ?
#
loop_
_entity_poly.entity_id
_entity_poly.type
_entity_poly.pdbx_seq_one_letter_code
_entity_poly.pdbx_strand_id
1 'polypeptide(L)'
;MERRSFLKMSAALSAAATVTGCNSSSKDVEEVPSEPTTEEAINWSSCTCNCAASCALKVFSQDNIVTHIETDDTTDDSWGVQQARACLRGRSSRQKIYALDRLKYPMKRVGTRGNGDFVRITWDEAYSTIASELKRIIDAYGNKSVYWNYASGTNQFRAGGRESSKRLLNLAGGFLNQYGTYSAAQIVYAAPYTYGSYTSSTYTEMKNADLLVFFGFNPSETRMSGTGGAYDYSLFGAGKEVIIVDPRYSESALGKESTWLAIRPGTDAALVEGIAYHLINNGLVNESFLNQYCVGYDASTLPESAPANGDYKSYILGTTDGVPKTVARASSITGISEAQIISLAEKLAAASNPFISMGWGIQRQANGEQSIRAVYMLPILLGKLGIAGTNTGNWPGTASTSLGTLPIGTNSVKESISCFSWTEAIINGKNMTALEHGVKGADVLGADMKFIWNYAGNTLINQHSQAFETAKILADDTLCEFILVHDVQYTPSAKFADILLPDVMDLEQHDIVCNTGSDMETIIAMTSSVKPIADVK
;
A
#
# COMPACT_ATOMS: atom_id res chain seq x y z
N MET A 1 24.84 -37.18 -11.71
CA MET A 1 25.52 -36.02 -12.31
C MET A 1 25.08 -34.79 -11.53
N GLU A 2 26.00 -34.12 -10.82
CA GLU A 2 25.72 -32.92 -10.01
C GLU A 2 25.07 -31.80 -10.85
N ARG A 3 24.04 -31.13 -10.32
CA ARG A 3 23.28 -30.04 -11.00
C ARG A 3 24.19 -28.94 -11.57
N ARG A 4 25.32 -28.69 -10.89
CA ARG A 4 26.33 -27.71 -11.28
C ARG A 4 27.13 -28.12 -12.52
N SER A 5 27.33 -29.42 -12.74
CA SER A 5 28.03 -29.96 -13.90
C SER A 5 27.14 -29.95 -15.15
N PHE A 6 25.85 -30.23 -14.98
CA PHE A 6 24.86 -30.14 -16.06
C PHE A 6 24.68 -28.71 -16.58
N LEU A 7 24.62 -27.71 -15.68
CA LEU A 7 24.50 -26.30 -16.05
C LEU A 7 25.74 -25.76 -16.78
N LYS A 8 26.95 -26.16 -16.35
CA LYS A 8 28.20 -25.81 -17.05
C LYS A 8 28.27 -26.42 -18.46
N MET A 9 27.84 -27.68 -18.60
CA MET A 9 27.83 -28.36 -19.90
C MET A 9 26.77 -27.76 -20.84
N SER A 10 25.61 -27.38 -20.31
CA SER A 10 24.55 -26.71 -21.07
C SER A 10 24.98 -25.33 -21.56
N ALA A 11 25.71 -24.56 -20.75
CA ALA A 11 26.25 -23.25 -21.14
C ALA A 11 27.37 -23.34 -22.19
N ALA A 12 28.18 -24.41 -22.15
CA ALA A 12 29.23 -24.63 -23.15
C ALA A 12 28.67 -25.09 -24.51
N LEU A 13 27.59 -25.90 -24.50
CA LEU A 13 26.93 -26.37 -25.72
C LEU A 13 26.13 -25.27 -26.43
N SER A 14 25.51 -24.34 -25.69
CA SER A 14 24.81 -23.20 -26.28
C SER A 14 25.76 -22.15 -26.89
N ALA A 15 26.98 -22.01 -26.35
CA ALA A 15 28.00 -21.13 -26.91
C ALA A 15 28.65 -21.68 -28.21
N ALA A 16 28.70 -23.00 -28.38
CA ALA A 16 29.26 -23.62 -29.60
C ALA A 16 28.26 -23.60 -30.78
N ALA A 17 26.95 -23.64 -30.50
CA ALA A 17 25.92 -23.62 -31.54
C ALA A 17 25.69 -22.23 -32.16
N THR A 18 26.07 -21.14 -31.49
CA THR A 18 25.90 -19.77 -31.99
C THR A 18 27.03 -19.29 -32.90
N VAL A 19 28.20 -19.95 -32.89
CA VAL A 19 29.38 -19.50 -33.65
C VAL A 19 29.44 -20.05 -35.08
N THR A 20 28.70 -21.11 -35.40
CA THR A 20 28.70 -21.72 -36.75
C THR A 20 27.58 -21.22 -37.67
N GLY A 21 26.68 -20.37 -37.18
CA GLY A 21 25.56 -19.80 -37.95
C GLY A 21 25.84 -18.44 -38.61
N CYS A 22 26.91 -17.74 -38.22
CA CYS A 22 27.24 -16.42 -38.76
C CYS A 22 28.13 -16.53 -40.00
N ASN A 23 27.56 -16.97 -41.11
CA ASN A 23 28.12 -16.70 -42.44
C ASN A 23 27.11 -15.84 -43.21
N SER A 24 26.87 -14.63 -42.71
CA SER A 24 26.07 -13.62 -43.40
C SER A 24 27.00 -12.63 -44.08
N SER A 25 27.17 -12.79 -45.39
CA SER A 25 27.53 -11.68 -46.27
C SER A 25 26.35 -10.70 -46.35
N SER A 26 26.10 -9.98 -45.26
CA SER A 26 25.23 -8.81 -45.27
C SER A 26 26.11 -7.61 -45.63
N LYS A 27 25.70 -6.86 -46.67
CA LYS A 27 26.24 -5.54 -47.01
C LYS A 27 25.45 -4.45 -46.27
N ASP A 28 24.95 -4.72 -45.08
CA ASP A 28 24.39 -3.68 -44.25
C ASP A 28 25.57 -2.89 -43.68
N VAL A 29 25.59 -1.60 -44.01
CA VAL A 29 26.54 -0.65 -43.42
C VAL A 29 26.37 -0.78 -41.91
N GLU A 30 27.42 -1.21 -41.20
CA GLU A 30 27.51 -0.96 -39.76
C GLU A 30 27.45 0.56 -39.61
N GLU A 31 26.26 1.11 -39.36
CA GLU A 31 26.14 2.43 -38.77
C GLU A 31 26.82 2.33 -37.40
N VAL A 32 28.10 2.66 -37.37
CA VAL A 32 28.81 2.96 -36.14
C VAL A 32 27.99 4.06 -35.47
N PRO A 33 27.39 3.81 -34.30
CA PRO A 33 26.66 4.84 -33.59
C PRO A 33 27.58 6.05 -33.43
N SER A 34 27.12 7.23 -33.82
CA SER A 34 27.90 8.45 -33.67
C SER A 34 28.41 8.56 -32.23
N GLU A 35 29.68 8.92 -32.06
CA GLU A 35 30.20 9.25 -30.73
C GLU A 35 29.28 10.30 -30.10
N PRO A 36 28.87 10.11 -28.83
CA PRO A 36 27.96 11.04 -28.20
C PRO A 36 28.55 12.46 -28.17
N THR A 37 27.73 13.44 -28.54
CA THR A 37 28.21 14.82 -28.71
C THR A 37 28.24 15.65 -27.43
N THR A 38 27.69 15.13 -26.33
CA THR A 38 27.59 15.82 -25.04
C THR A 38 28.17 14.97 -23.90
N GLU A 39 28.65 15.60 -22.83
CA GLU A 39 29.06 14.87 -21.61
C GLU A 39 27.83 14.24 -20.93
N GLU A 40 28.00 13.02 -20.40
CA GLU A 40 26.95 12.34 -19.65
C GLU A 40 26.69 13.08 -18.32
N ALA A 41 25.44 13.49 -18.12
CA ALA A 41 24.98 14.10 -16.89
C ALA A 41 24.48 13.04 -15.90
N ILE A 42 24.84 13.22 -14.63
CA ILE A 42 24.42 12.36 -13.51
C ILE A 42 23.59 13.19 -12.53
N ASN A 43 22.40 12.71 -12.21
CA ASN A 43 21.51 13.30 -11.22
C ASN A 43 20.91 12.24 -10.30
N TRP A 44 20.38 12.67 -9.15
CA TRP A 44 19.66 11.80 -8.24
C TRP A 44 18.16 12.05 -8.38
N SER A 45 17.40 10.96 -8.43
CA SER A 45 15.94 10.97 -8.38
C SER A 45 15.47 9.85 -7.45
N SER A 46 14.15 9.62 -7.38
CA SER A 46 13.58 8.57 -6.54
C SER A 46 12.40 7.90 -7.22
N CYS A 47 12.23 6.61 -6.96
CA CYS A 47 11.04 5.88 -7.39
C CYS A 47 9.86 6.23 -6.46
N THR A 48 8.89 6.97 -6.99
CA THR A 48 7.76 7.50 -6.20
C THR A 48 6.53 6.59 -6.16
N CYS A 49 6.65 5.36 -6.66
CA CYS A 49 5.56 4.39 -6.59
C CYS A 49 5.12 4.15 -5.13
N ASN A 50 3.83 3.85 -4.91
CA ASN A 50 3.24 3.71 -3.57
C ASN A 50 3.73 2.45 -2.80
N CYS A 51 5.02 2.36 -2.51
CA CYS A 51 5.67 1.29 -1.75
C CYS A 51 6.29 1.76 -0.43
N ALA A 52 6.16 3.06 -0.11
CA ALA A 52 6.71 3.76 1.07
C ALA A 52 8.24 3.92 1.11
N ALA A 53 8.98 3.17 0.29
CA ALA A 53 10.44 3.07 0.38
C ALA A 53 11.23 4.25 -0.23
N SER A 54 10.64 4.97 -1.19
CA SER A 54 11.22 6.14 -1.87
C SER A 54 12.70 5.97 -2.25
N CYS A 55 13.09 4.83 -2.83
CA CYS A 55 14.50 4.47 -3.03
C CYS A 55 15.25 5.43 -3.96
N ALA A 56 16.55 5.62 -3.72
CA ALA A 56 17.40 6.46 -4.56
C ALA A 56 17.63 5.84 -5.94
N LEU A 57 17.52 6.66 -6.97
CA LEU A 57 17.83 6.36 -8.36
C LEU A 57 18.96 7.27 -8.80
N LYS A 58 20.06 6.69 -9.27
CA LYS A 58 21.16 7.40 -9.90
C LYS A 58 20.90 7.40 -11.40
N VAL A 59 20.57 8.56 -11.94
CA VAL A 59 20.05 8.71 -13.30
C VAL A 59 21.17 9.26 -14.17
N PHE A 60 21.45 8.55 -15.25
CA PHE A 60 22.45 8.93 -16.23
C PHE A 60 21.73 9.36 -17.51
N SER A 61 22.17 10.46 -18.08
CA SER A 61 21.51 11.04 -19.24
C SER A 61 22.47 11.75 -20.17
N GLN A 62 22.12 11.76 -21.44
CA GLN A 62 22.89 12.38 -22.50
C GLN A 62 21.94 12.82 -23.60
N ASP A 63 22.17 13.99 -24.21
CA ASP A 63 21.32 14.53 -25.28
C ASP A 63 19.81 14.51 -24.94
N ASN A 64 19.45 14.86 -23.69
CA ASN A 64 18.08 14.87 -23.17
C ASN A 64 17.40 13.47 -23.10
N ILE A 65 18.19 12.40 -23.10
CA ILE A 65 17.74 11.02 -23.01
C ILE A 65 18.36 10.36 -21.79
N VAL A 66 17.55 9.70 -20.96
CA VAL A 66 18.01 8.83 -19.87
C VAL A 66 18.59 7.56 -20.49
N THR A 67 19.91 7.40 -20.40
CA THR A 67 20.66 6.29 -21.00
C THR A 67 20.55 5.05 -20.12
N HIS A 68 20.72 5.20 -18.81
CA HIS A 68 20.60 4.13 -17.84
C HIS A 68 20.26 4.65 -16.43
N ILE A 69 19.84 3.71 -15.57
CA ILE A 69 19.53 3.98 -14.17
C ILE A 69 20.28 2.98 -13.33
N GLU A 70 21.06 3.50 -12.40
CA GLU A 70 21.69 2.72 -11.34
C GLU A 70 21.01 2.98 -10.00
N THR A 71 21.50 2.28 -8.99
CA THR A 71 21.02 2.37 -7.62
C THR A 71 22.06 3.05 -6.76
N ASP A 72 21.68 3.46 -5.55
CA ASP A 72 22.65 3.92 -4.57
C ASP A 72 23.76 2.88 -4.34
N ASP A 73 24.99 3.33 -4.56
CA ASP A 73 26.26 2.63 -4.42
C ASP A 73 27.26 3.40 -3.53
N THR A 74 26.79 4.44 -2.83
CA THR A 74 27.65 5.47 -2.23
C THR A 74 28.20 5.15 -0.85
N THR A 75 27.62 4.16 -0.17
CA THR A 75 27.98 3.77 1.20
C THR A 75 28.23 2.26 1.31
N ASP A 76 28.74 1.81 2.47
CA ASP A 76 28.85 0.39 2.78
C ASP A 76 27.47 -0.24 3.02
N ASP A 77 27.35 -1.54 2.72
CA ASP A 77 26.10 -2.29 2.92
C ASP A 77 25.98 -2.83 4.36
N SER A 78 26.14 -1.95 5.35
CA SER A 78 26.01 -2.28 6.77
C SER A 78 24.85 -1.53 7.41
N TRP A 79 24.16 -2.17 8.35
CA TRP A 79 22.95 -1.60 8.95
C TRP A 79 23.21 -0.25 9.64
N GLY A 80 22.36 0.73 9.36
CA GLY A 80 22.47 2.13 9.77
C GLY A 80 23.08 3.04 8.69
N VAL A 81 23.85 2.49 7.75
CA VAL A 81 24.45 3.21 6.63
C VAL A 81 24.25 2.48 5.29
N GLN A 82 23.36 1.50 5.25
CA GLN A 82 23.17 0.64 4.09
C GLN A 82 22.74 1.44 2.87
N GLN A 83 23.11 0.95 1.69
CA GLN A 83 22.75 1.59 0.44
C GLN A 83 21.22 1.61 0.25
N ALA A 84 20.68 2.75 -0.16
CA ALA A 84 19.26 3.00 -0.37
C ALA A 84 18.72 2.34 -1.66
N ARG A 85 19.01 1.05 -1.85
CA ARG A 85 18.93 0.42 -3.16
C ARG A 85 17.51 0.32 -3.71
N ALA A 86 17.33 0.73 -4.96
CA ALA A 86 16.09 0.55 -5.68
C ALA A 86 15.83 -0.94 -5.99
N CYS A 87 14.58 -1.37 -5.80
CA CYS A 87 14.12 -2.67 -6.26
C CYS A 87 13.95 -2.70 -7.79
N LEU A 88 13.58 -3.87 -8.34
CA LEU A 88 13.39 -4.07 -9.79
C LEU A 88 12.46 -3.02 -10.44
N ARG A 89 11.40 -2.59 -9.74
CA ARG A 89 10.45 -1.57 -10.24
C ARG A 89 11.08 -0.18 -10.35
N GLY A 90 11.95 0.19 -9.42
CA GLY A 90 12.67 1.47 -9.46
C GLY A 90 13.77 1.47 -10.51
N ARG A 91 14.53 0.37 -10.62
CA ARG A 91 15.54 0.19 -11.68
C ARG A 91 14.94 0.21 -13.09
N SER A 92 13.67 -0.17 -13.20
CA SER A 92 12.92 -0.13 -14.47
C SER A 92 12.29 1.22 -14.77
N SER A 93 12.54 2.29 -14.00
CA SER A 93 11.91 3.60 -14.24
C SER A 93 12.20 4.15 -15.65
N ARG A 94 13.35 3.83 -16.26
CA ARG A 94 13.65 4.19 -17.66
C ARG A 94 12.61 3.64 -18.64
N GLN A 95 12.08 2.44 -18.39
CA GLN A 95 11.05 1.85 -19.25
C GLN A 95 9.73 2.63 -19.19
N LYS A 96 9.44 3.29 -18.07
CA LYS A 96 8.21 4.07 -17.90
C LYS A 96 8.26 5.40 -18.65
N ILE A 97 9.40 6.10 -18.66
CA ILE A 97 9.51 7.41 -19.34
C ILE A 97 9.38 7.24 -20.86
N TYR A 98 9.85 6.12 -21.39
CA TYR A 98 9.83 5.80 -22.83
C TYR A 98 8.77 4.76 -23.20
N ALA A 99 7.81 4.51 -22.31
CA ALA A 99 6.72 3.58 -22.57
C ALA A 99 5.87 4.06 -23.76
N LEU A 100 5.32 3.12 -24.53
CA LEU A 100 4.45 3.44 -25.67
C LEU A 100 3.17 4.17 -25.24
N ASP A 101 2.69 3.83 -24.05
CA ASP A 101 1.49 4.35 -23.39
C ASP A 101 1.79 5.56 -22.47
N ARG A 102 2.97 6.18 -22.60
CA ARG A 102 3.32 7.47 -21.99
C ARG A 102 2.46 8.59 -22.57
N LEU A 103 1.80 9.35 -21.70
CA LEU A 103 1.00 10.51 -22.11
C LEU A 103 1.92 11.66 -22.53
N LYS A 104 1.62 12.30 -23.66
CA LYS A 104 2.50 13.32 -24.29
C LYS A 104 1.84 14.68 -24.51
N TYR A 105 0.51 14.72 -24.61
CA TYR A 105 -0.26 15.91 -24.94
C TYR A 105 -1.61 15.87 -24.22
N PRO A 106 -2.21 17.04 -23.92
CA PRO A 106 -3.60 17.12 -23.50
C PRO A 106 -4.53 16.51 -24.54
N MET A 107 -5.53 15.77 -24.05
CA MET A 107 -6.46 15.03 -24.88
C MET A 107 -7.89 15.22 -24.40
N LYS A 108 -8.82 15.29 -25.35
CA LYS A 108 -10.26 15.41 -25.13
C LYS A 108 -10.97 14.21 -25.70
N ARG A 109 -11.89 13.65 -24.92
CA ARG A 109 -12.70 12.50 -25.32
C ARG A 109 -13.49 12.81 -26.59
N VAL A 110 -13.57 11.83 -27.49
CA VAL A 110 -14.52 11.79 -28.61
C VAL A 110 -15.27 10.46 -28.57
N GLY A 111 -16.59 10.45 -28.42
CA GLY A 111 -17.34 9.22 -28.19
C GLY A 111 -17.55 8.92 -26.71
N THR A 112 -17.89 7.69 -26.33
CA THR A 112 -18.30 7.33 -24.96
C THR A 112 -17.12 7.03 -24.05
N ARG A 113 -17.21 7.41 -22.77
CA ARG A 113 -16.21 7.03 -21.75
C ARG A 113 -16.09 5.50 -21.69
N GLY A 114 -14.87 5.03 -21.47
CA GLY A 114 -14.51 3.60 -21.45
C GLY A 114 -13.95 3.07 -22.77
N ASN A 115 -14.29 3.68 -23.92
CA ASN A 115 -13.74 3.27 -25.23
C ASN A 115 -12.28 3.71 -25.41
N GLY A 116 -11.91 4.85 -24.81
CA GLY A 116 -10.55 5.37 -24.89
C GLY A 116 -10.27 6.19 -26.15
N ASP A 117 -11.32 6.67 -26.81
CA ASP A 117 -11.24 7.49 -28.02
C ASP A 117 -10.99 8.96 -27.65
N PHE A 118 -9.85 9.50 -28.10
CA PHE A 118 -9.40 10.86 -27.78
C PHE A 118 -8.89 11.60 -29.01
N VAL A 119 -9.05 12.92 -29.01
CA VAL A 119 -8.34 13.83 -29.89
C VAL A 119 -7.38 14.70 -29.10
N ARG A 120 -6.22 15.00 -29.67
CA ARG A 120 -5.27 15.94 -29.09
C ARG A 120 -5.87 17.35 -29.08
N ILE A 121 -5.70 18.05 -27.98
CA ILE A 121 -6.08 19.46 -27.82
C ILE A 121 -4.89 20.28 -27.30
N THR A 122 -5.02 21.60 -27.28
CA THR A 122 -4.02 22.48 -26.66
C THR A 122 -4.20 22.55 -25.15
N TRP A 123 -3.16 22.96 -24.43
CA TRP A 123 -3.27 23.25 -22.99
C TRP A 123 -4.32 24.34 -22.68
N ASP A 124 -4.39 25.39 -23.50
CA ASP A 124 -5.36 26.47 -23.31
C ASP A 124 -6.80 25.98 -23.47
N GLU A 125 -7.07 25.11 -24.45
CA GLU A 125 -8.39 24.47 -24.60
C GLU A 125 -8.70 23.57 -23.39
N ALA A 126 -7.72 22.78 -22.93
CA ALA A 126 -7.88 21.89 -21.80
C ALA A 126 -8.22 22.67 -20.52
N TYR A 127 -7.43 23.71 -20.19
CA TYR A 127 -7.65 24.56 -19.03
C TYR A 127 -9.00 25.29 -19.10
N SER A 128 -9.35 25.84 -20.26
CA SER A 128 -10.63 26.52 -20.46
C SER A 128 -11.81 25.57 -20.26
N THR A 129 -11.72 24.35 -20.80
CA THR A 129 -12.76 23.32 -20.64
C THR A 129 -12.91 22.89 -19.19
N ILE A 130 -11.79 22.55 -18.51
CA ILE A 130 -11.80 22.14 -17.10
C ILE A 130 -12.37 23.25 -16.21
N ALA A 131 -11.89 24.49 -16.39
CA ALA A 131 -12.34 25.62 -15.59
C ALA A 131 -13.83 25.94 -15.80
N SER A 132 -14.31 25.84 -17.04
CA SER A 132 -15.74 26.02 -17.37
C SER A 132 -16.59 24.94 -16.70
N GLU A 133 -16.25 23.67 -16.85
CA GLU A 133 -17.04 22.56 -16.32
C GLU A 133 -17.01 22.51 -14.79
N LEU A 134 -15.86 22.78 -14.17
CA LEU A 134 -15.76 22.89 -12.71
C LEU A 134 -16.68 24.01 -12.18
N LYS A 135 -16.63 25.20 -12.78
CA LYS A 135 -17.52 26.32 -12.39
C LYS A 135 -18.98 25.96 -12.59
N ARG A 136 -19.35 25.42 -13.76
CA ARG A 136 -20.73 25.02 -14.07
C ARG A 136 -21.28 24.04 -13.03
N ILE A 137 -20.49 23.02 -12.65
CA ILE A 137 -20.90 22.01 -11.67
C ILE A 137 -21.00 22.61 -10.26
N ILE A 138 -20.07 23.49 -9.88
CA ILE A 138 -20.13 24.21 -8.60
C ILE A 138 -21.38 25.09 -8.53
N ASP A 139 -21.67 25.86 -9.59
CA ASP A 139 -22.82 26.77 -9.64
C ASP A 139 -24.15 26.01 -9.63
N ALA A 140 -24.22 24.84 -10.28
CA ALA A 140 -25.44 24.05 -10.38
C ALA A 140 -25.69 23.13 -9.17
N TYR A 141 -24.63 22.54 -8.59
CA TYR A 141 -24.74 21.46 -7.61
C TYR A 141 -23.94 21.68 -6.32
N GLY A 142 -23.15 22.75 -6.24
CA GLY A 142 -22.30 23.06 -5.10
C GLY A 142 -21.03 22.20 -4.98
N ASN A 143 -20.12 22.64 -4.12
CA ASN A 143 -18.78 22.05 -3.98
C ASN A 143 -18.77 20.61 -3.45
N LYS A 144 -19.85 20.13 -2.83
CA LYS A 144 -20.00 18.73 -2.41
C LYS A 144 -20.11 17.77 -3.60
N SER A 145 -20.44 18.29 -4.77
CA SER A 145 -20.55 17.51 -6.00
C SER A 145 -19.20 17.37 -6.73
N VAL A 146 -18.13 17.99 -6.20
CA VAL A 146 -16.76 17.91 -6.71
C VAL A 146 -15.96 16.97 -5.82
N TYR A 147 -15.39 15.93 -6.41
CA TYR A 147 -14.65 14.90 -5.68
C TYR A 147 -13.21 14.78 -6.15
N TRP A 148 -12.29 14.75 -5.20
CA TRP A 148 -10.90 14.38 -5.46
C TRP A 148 -10.71 12.91 -5.14
N ASN A 149 -10.48 12.10 -6.18
CA ASN A 149 -10.46 10.65 -6.06
C ASN A 149 -9.24 10.15 -5.26
N TYR A 150 -9.44 9.16 -4.40
CA TYR A 150 -8.35 8.51 -3.70
C TYR A 150 -7.34 7.94 -4.71
N ALA A 151 -6.11 8.42 -4.66
CA ALA A 151 -5.01 7.98 -5.50
C ALA A 151 -3.69 8.12 -4.74
N SER A 152 -2.69 7.32 -5.15
CA SER A 152 -1.44 7.20 -4.40
C SER A 152 -0.17 7.20 -5.25
N GLY A 153 -0.27 7.35 -6.58
CA GLY A 153 0.88 7.26 -7.49
C GLY A 153 1.96 8.31 -7.24
N THR A 154 1.60 9.41 -6.58
CA THR A 154 2.44 10.59 -6.28
C THR A 154 2.58 10.85 -4.77
N ASN A 155 2.27 9.88 -3.91
CA ASN A 155 2.16 10.09 -2.46
C ASN A 155 3.45 10.52 -1.75
N GLN A 156 4.61 10.34 -2.38
CA GLN A 156 5.91 10.66 -1.78
C GLN A 156 6.42 12.05 -2.10
N PHE A 157 5.85 12.71 -3.12
CA PHE A 157 6.18 14.08 -3.49
C PHE A 157 5.80 15.07 -2.39
N ARG A 158 6.60 16.12 -2.22
CA ARG A 158 6.43 17.13 -1.16
C ARG A 158 6.05 18.49 -1.72
N ALA A 159 6.63 18.87 -2.86
CA ALA A 159 6.34 20.14 -3.53
C ALA A 159 5.32 20.00 -4.67
N GLY A 160 5.46 18.95 -5.49
CA GLY A 160 4.56 18.63 -6.60
C GLY A 160 3.42 17.69 -6.21
N GLY A 161 2.58 17.34 -7.19
CA GLY A 161 1.62 16.25 -7.02
C GLY A 161 0.23 16.64 -6.53
N ARG A 162 -0.39 15.70 -5.80
CA ARG A 162 -1.78 15.79 -5.34
C ARG A 162 -2.11 17.05 -4.52
N GLU A 163 -1.16 17.57 -3.76
CA GLU A 163 -1.40 18.71 -2.88
C GLU A 163 -1.69 19.98 -3.71
N SER A 164 -1.05 20.15 -4.88
CA SER A 164 -1.33 21.26 -5.80
C SER A 164 -2.78 21.24 -6.31
N SER A 165 -3.28 20.06 -6.70
CA SER A 165 -4.67 19.90 -7.16
C SER A 165 -5.68 20.15 -6.04
N LYS A 166 -5.42 19.65 -4.82
CA LYS A 166 -6.27 19.91 -3.64
C LYS A 166 -6.26 21.38 -3.23
N ARG A 167 -5.09 22.04 -3.31
CA ARG A 167 -4.98 23.48 -3.06
C ARG A 167 -5.86 24.28 -4.02
N LEU A 168 -5.85 23.94 -5.31
CA LEU A 168 -6.74 24.58 -6.29
C LEU A 168 -8.21 24.40 -5.92
N LEU A 169 -8.64 23.18 -5.59
CA LEU A 169 -10.03 22.91 -5.19
C LEU A 169 -10.41 23.66 -3.90
N ASN A 170 -9.52 23.73 -2.91
CA ASN A 170 -9.76 24.52 -1.70
C ASN A 170 -9.92 26.02 -2.01
N LEU A 171 -9.10 26.57 -2.91
CA LEU A 171 -9.23 27.96 -3.39
C LEU A 171 -10.52 28.19 -4.20
N ALA A 172 -11.05 27.15 -4.85
CA ALA A 172 -12.36 27.15 -5.51
C ALA A 172 -13.54 26.92 -4.54
N GLY A 173 -13.30 26.96 -3.22
CA GLY A 173 -14.31 26.82 -2.19
C GLY A 173 -14.45 25.42 -1.59
N GLY A 174 -13.54 24.50 -1.90
CA GLY A 174 -13.50 23.15 -1.33
C GLY A 174 -14.08 22.07 -2.23
N PHE A 175 -14.06 20.84 -1.72
CA PHE A 175 -14.48 19.63 -2.44
C PHE A 175 -14.89 18.54 -1.44
N LEU A 176 -15.70 17.57 -1.87
CA LEU A 176 -16.06 16.41 -1.06
C LEU A 176 -14.81 15.60 -0.72
N ASN A 177 -14.51 15.50 0.57
CA ASN A 177 -13.33 14.80 1.05
C ASN A 177 -13.61 13.29 1.22
N GLN A 178 -12.56 12.50 1.41
CA GLN A 178 -12.67 11.07 1.71
C GLN A 178 -11.87 10.67 2.95
N TYR A 179 -12.28 9.57 3.59
CA TYR A 179 -11.53 8.90 4.63
C TYR A 179 -11.26 7.43 4.30
N GLY A 180 -10.26 6.85 4.96
CA GLY A 180 -9.86 5.46 4.75
C GLY A 180 -8.87 5.30 3.59
N THR A 181 -8.49 4.05 3.31
CA THR A 181 -7.57 3.69 2.22
C THR A 181 -7.92 2.31 1.69
N TYR A 182 -7.56 2.01 0.44
CA TYR A 182 -7.66 0.65 -0.10
C TYR A 182 -6.62 -0.32 0.49
N SER A 183 -5.58 0.21 1.15
CA SER A 183 -4.46 -0.60 1.61
C SER A 183 -4.61 -1.09 3.04
N ALA A 184 -5.06 -0.21 3.94
CA ALA A 184 -4.91 -0.35 5.38
C ALA A 184 -6.10 0.17 6.21
N ALA A 185 -7.30 0.30 5.62
CA ALA A 185 -8.44 0.87 6.32
C ALA A 185 -8.73 0.17 7.66
N GLN A 186 -8.90 -1.16 7.66
CA GLN A 186 -9.38 -1.85 8.86
C GLN A 186 -8.37 -1.82 10.00
N ILE A 187 -7.07 -1.99 9.71
CA ILE A 187 -6.02 -1.98 10.74
C ILE A 187 -5.88 -0.60 11.40
N VAL A 188 -5.98 0.47 10.59
CA VAL A 188 -5.91 1.85 11.08
C VAL A 188 -7.14 2.21 11.91
N TYR A 189 -8.33 1.71 11.53
CA TYR A 189 -9.55 1.94 12.29
C TYR A 189 -9.64 1.09 13.55
N ALA A 190 -9.20 -0.17 13.52
CA ALA A 190 -9.32 -1.10 14.64
C ALA A 190 -8.35 -0.82 15.79
N ALA A 191 -7.12 -0.36 15.48
CA ALA A 191 -6.10 -0.18 16.52
C ALA A 191 -6.50 0.83 17.60
N PRO A 192 -7.05 2.02 17.30
CA PRO A 192 -7.48 2.96 18.34
C PRO A 192 -8.59 2.41 19.25
N TYR A 193 -9.48 1.53 18.76
CA TYR A 193 -10.47 0.88 19.63
C TYR A 193 -9.88 -0.17 20.57
N THR A 194 -8.67 -0.66 20.29
CA THR A 194 -7.98 -1.67 21.13
C THR A 194 -6.92 -1.04 22.02
N TYR A 195 -6.12 -0.11 21.48
CA TYR A 195 -4.95 0.46 22.13
C TYR A 195 -5.05 1.98 22.39
N GLY A 196 -6.14 2.64 21.97
CA GLY A 196 -6.27 4.10 22.04
C GLY A 196 -5.46 4.87 20.97
N SER A 197 -4.58 4.19 20.22
CA SER A 197 -3.81 4.77 19.11
C SER A 197 -3.38 3.69 18.11
N TYR A 198 -2.93 4.10 16.92
CA TYR A 198 -2.28 3.21 15.96
C TYR A 198 -0.77 3.18 16.24
N THR A 199 -0.32 2.19 17.01
CA THR A 199 1.08 2.08 17.45
C THR A 199 1.63 0.66 17.27
N SER A 200 2.95 0.56 17.14
CA SER A 200 3.71 -0.66 16.85
C SER A 200 5.19 -0.45 17.12
N SER A 201 5.89 -1.52 17.49
CA SER A 201 7.35 -1.54 17.48
C SER A 201 7.90 -1.54 16.06
N THR A 202 9.07 -0.95 15.88
CA THR A 202 9.82 -0.97 14.62
C THR A 202 10.45 -2.34 14.34
N TYR A 203 11.01 -2.54 13.14
CA TYR A 203 11.72 -3.78 12.81
C TYR A 203 12.94 -3.99 13.71
N THR A 204 13.61 -2.93 14.17
CA THR A 204 14.78 -3.04 15.06
C THR A 204 14.52 -3.84 16.33
N GLU A 205 13.29 -3.82 16.85
CA GLU A 205 12.96 -4.60 18.06
C GLU A 205 13.04 -6.11 17.83
N MET A 206 12.96 -6.60 16.59
CA MET A 206 13.21 -8.01 16.29
C MET A 206 14.56 -8.48 16.82
N LYS A 207 15.59 -7.60 16.91
CA LYS A 207 16.91 -7.92 17.51
C LYS A 207 16.78 -8.50 18.93
N ASN A 208 15.87 -7.95 19.71
CA ASN A 208 15.65 -8.27 21.12
C ASN A 208 14.64 -9.42 21.32
N ALA A 209 14.04 -9.92 20.24
CA ALA A 209 13.05 -10.99 20.27
C ALA A 209 13.69 -12.38 20.31
N ASP A 210 13.06 -13.32 21.01
CA ASP A 210 13.45 -14.75 21.02
C ASP A 210 12.57 -15.62 20.10
N LEU A 211 11.36 -15.15 19.78
CA LEU A 211 10.43 -15.78 18.85
C LEU A 211 9.81 -14.72 17.94
N LEU A 212 9.76 -14.99 16.64
CA LEU A 212 9.07 -14.14 15.66
C LEU A 212 7.84 -14.86 15.12
N VAL A 213 6.65 -14.26 15.24
CA VAL A 213 5.39 -14.84 14.73
C VAL A 213 4.68 -13.85 13.83
N PHE A 214 4.40 -14.28 12.60
CA PHE A 214 3.91 -13.41 11.55
C PHE A 214 2.62 -13.93 10.91
N PHE A 215 1.61 -13.06 10.77
CA PHE A 215 0.33 -13.37 10.10
C PHE A 215 0.20 -12.63 8.76
N GLY A 216 0.20 -13.34 7.64
CA GLY A 216 0.07 -12.76 6.28
C GLY A 216 1.14 -11.73 5.94
N PHE A 217 2.32 -11.81 6.58
CA PHE A 217 3.41 -10.86 6.49
C PHE A 217 4.41 -11.27 5.41
N ASN A 218 4.58 -10.44 4.38
CA ASN A 218 5.44 -10.75 3.25
C ASN A 218 6.25 -9.52 2.79
N PRO A 219 7.18 -9.01 3.61
CA PRO A 219 8.02 -7.89 3.24
C PRO A 219 8.93 -8.20 2.05
N SER A 220 9.34 -9.45 1.84
CA SER A 220 10.25 -9.84 0.76
C SER A 220 9.66 -9.64 -0.64
N GLU A 221 8.33 -9.62 -0.79
CA GLU A 221 7.68 -9.26 -2.06
C GLU A 221 7.11 -7.82 -2.04
N THR A 222 6.63 -7.37 -0.88
CA THR A 222 5.89 -6.10 -0.78
C THR A 222 6.76 -4.89 -0.40
N ARG A 223 8.01 -5.13 0.04
CA ARG A 223 8.99 -4.15 0.56
C ARG A 223 10.45 -4.47 0.18
N MET A 224 10.67 -4.96 -1.05
CA MET A 224 11.96 -5.51 -1.55
C MET A 224 13.21 -4.61 -1.54
N SER A 225 13.08 -3.29 -1.40
CA SER A 225 14.20 -2.36 -1.58
C SER A 225 15.19 -2.36 -0.42
N GLY A 226 16.38 -1.77 -0.62
CA GLY A 226 17.37 -1.55 0.44
C GLY A 226 16.86 -0.61 1.55
N THR A 227 15.93 0.28 1.20
CA THR A 227 15.16 1.13 2.14
C THR A 227 13.80 0.54 2.53
N GLY A 228 13.55 -0.74 2.26
CA GLY A 228 12.30 -1.42 2.57
C GLY A 228 12.46 -2.48 3.65
N GLY A 229 11.37 -2.79 4.36
CA GLY A 229 11.36 -3.78 5.45
C GLY A 229 11.81 -5.20 5.08
N ALA A 230 12.03 -5.55 3.81
CA ALA A 230 12.62 -6.84 3.45
C ALA A 230 14.07 -6.99 3.95
N TYR A 231 14.85 -5.91 3.90
CA TYR A 231 16.23 -5.90 4.40
C TYR A 231 16.24 -6.09 5.92
N ASP A 232 15.46 -5.27 6.63
CA ASP A 232 15.37 -5.32 8.10
C ASP A 232 14.86 -6.69 8.59
N TYR A 233 13.82 -7.24 7.95
CA TYR A 233 13.32 -8.59 8.23
C TYR A 233 14.41 -9.65 8.05
N SER A 234 15.14 -9.61 6.93
CA SER A 234 16.18 -10.59 6.64
C SER A 234 17.35 -10.51 7.62
N LEU A 235 17.74 -9.29 7.99
CA LEU A 235 18.84 -9.05 8.91
C LEU A 235 18.49 -9.44 10.35
N PHE A 236 17.33 -8.99 10.85
CA PHE A 236 16.97 -9.17 12.26
C PHE A 236 16.26 -10.48 12.53
N GLY A 237 15.68 -11.13 11.51
CA GLY A 237 15.11 -12.46 11.64
C GLY A 237 16.15 -13.58 11.58
N ALA A 238 17.35 -13.31 11.07
CA ALA A 238 18.41 -14.30 10.94
C ALA A 238 18.77 -14.93 12.28
N GLY A 239 18.79 -16.27 12.33
CA GLY A 239 19.15 -17.04 13.53
C GLY A 239 18.08 -17.09 14.61
N LYS A 240 16.88 -16.55 14.37
CA LYS A 240 15.75 -16.61 15.30
C LYS A 240 14.78 -17.71 14.90
N GLU A 241 13.97 -18.17 15.85
CA GLU A 241 12.82 -19.00 15.52
C GLU A 241 11.74 -18.13 14.88
N VAL A 242 11.33 -18.49 13.65
CA VAL A 242 10.38 -17.71 12.86
C VAL A 242 9.20 -18.58 12.46
N ILE A 243 8.00 -18.17 12.83
CA ILE A 243 6.74 -18.83 12.49
C ILE A 243 5.94 -17.92 11.57
N ILE A 244 5.59 -18.41 10.38
CA ILE A 244 4.80 -17.68 9.39
C ILE A 244 3.45 -18.38 9.21
N VAL A 245 2.38 -17.66 9.51
CA VAL A 245 0.99 -18.04 9.22
C VAL A 245 0.57 -17.33 7.94
N ASP A 246 0.50 -18.07 6.83
CA ASP A 246 0.14 -17.50 5.52
C ASP A 246 -0.46 -18.60 4.64
N PRO A 247 -1.56 -18.37 3.92
CA PRO A 247 -2.09 -19.35 2.96
C PRO A 247 -1.10 -19.68 1.83
N ARG A 248 -0.14 -18.80 1.54
CA ARG A 248 0.87 -18.98 0.50
C ARG A 248 2.26 -19.08 1.11
N TYR A 249 3.03 -20.05 0.64
CA TYR A 249 4.46 -20.11 0.92
C TYR A 249 5.18 -19.00 0.13
N SER A 250 5.37 -17.85 0.78
CA SER A 250 5.86 -16.61 0.16
C SER A 250 7.39 -16.50 0.12
N GLU A 251 7.92 -15.49 -0.57
CA GLU A 251 9.37 -15.24 -0.61
C GLU A 251 9.96 -14.87 0.78
N SER A 252 9.11 -14.43 1.71
CA SER A 252 9.48 -14.18 3.11
C SER A 252 9.64 -15.46 3.93
N ALA A 253 9.01 -16.55 3.50
CA ALA A 253 9.29 -17.89 4.00
C ALA A 253 10.60 -18.40 3.35
N LEU A 254 10.55 -19.14 2.24
CA LEU A 254 11.73 -19.65 1.51
C LEU A 254 12.91 -20.15 2.38
N GLY A 255 12.60 -20.83 3.48
CA GLY A 255 13.59 -21.42 4.38
C GLY A 255 14.21 -20.42 5.37
N LYS A 256 13.68 -19.20 5.46
CA LYS A 256 13.97 -18.25 6.55
C LYS A 256 13.11 -18.56 7.78
N GLU A 257 11.98 -19.23 7.59
CA GLU A 257 11.08 -19.65 8.64
C GLU A 257 11.48 -21.01 9.23
N SER A 258 11.26 -21.15 10.53
CA SER A 258 11.33 -22.44 11.23
C SER A 258 10.04 -23.24 11.07
N THR A 259 8.91 -22.57 10.88
CA THR A 259 7.60 -23.21 10.66
C THR A 259 6.73 -22.34 9.77
N TRP A 260 6.11 -22.97 8.78
CA TRP A 260 5.04 -22.37 7.99
C TRP A 260 3.70 -23.06 8.30
N LEU A 261 2.69 -22.27 8.64
CA LEU A 261 1.33 -22.72 8.89
C LEU A 261 0.43 -22.25 7.73
N ALA A 262 0.10 -23.20 6.84
CA ALA A 262 -0.71 -22.99 5.65
C ALA A 262 -2.20 -22.81 6.00
N ILE A 263 -2.55 -21.63 6.52
CA ILE A 263 -3.90 -21.33 6.98
C ILE A 263 -4.88 -21.21 5.81
N ARG A 264 -6.14 -21.63 6.00
CA ARG A 264 -7.23 -21.32 5.07
C ARG A 264 -7.43 -19.79 5.03
N PRO A 265 -7.47 -19.14 3.84
CA PRO A 265 -7.63 -17.69 3.75
C PRO A 265 -8.86 -17.19 4.53
N GLY A 266 -8.66 -16.17 5.37
CA GLY A 266 -9.75 -15.54 6.12
C GLY A 266 -10.17 -16.21 7.42
N THR A 267 -9.35 -17.15 7.90
CA THR A 267 -9.64 -17.89 9.14
C THR A 267 -8.68 -17.55 10.28
N ASP A 268 -7.87 -16.50 10.13
CA ASP A 268 -6.87 -16.06 11.10
C ASP A 268 -7.48 -15.81 12.49
N ALA A 269 -8.67 -15.19 12.55
CA ALA A 269 -9.37 -14.98 13.81
C ALA A 269 -9.70 -16.31 14.52
N ALA A 270 -10.14 -17.33 13.79
CA ALA A 270 -10.45 -18.63 14.36
C ALA A 270 -9.18 -19.35 14.88
N LEU A 271 -8.04 -19.18 14.21
CA LEU A 271 -6.75 -19.69 14.69
C LEU A 271 -6.37 -19.04 16.02
N VAL A 272 -6.42 -17.70 16.09
CA VAL A 272 -6.14 -16.96 17.31
C VAL A 272 -7.10 -17.34 18.42
N GLU A 273 -8.41 -17.45 18.16
CA GLU A 273 -9.39 -17.86 19.16
C GLU A 273 -9.05 -19.24 19.75
N GLY A 274 -8.62 -20.20 18.91
CA GLY A 274 -8.16 -21.51 19.36
C GLY A 274 -6.88 -21.46 20.22
N ILE A 275 -5.94 -20.59 19.86
CA ILE A 275 -4.74 -20.32 20.66
C ILE A 275 -5.14 -19.72 22.01
N ALA A 276 -6.00 -18.69 22.01
CA ALA A 276 -6.49 -18.03 23.20
C ALA A 276 -7.23 -19.00 24.12
N TYR A 277 -8.08 -19.88 23.58
CA TYR A 277 -8.76 -20.93 24.34
C TYR A 277 -7.76 -21.84 25.04
N HIS A 278 -6.72 -22.29 24.33
CA HIS A 278 -5.67 -23.12 24.92
C HIS A 278 -4.91 -22.37 26.02
N LEU A 279 -4.52 -21.12 25.79
CA LEU A 279 -3.81 -20.31 26.79
C LEU A 279 -4.64 -20.10 28.05
N ILE A 280 -5.92 -19.75 27.91
CA ILE A 280 -6.84 -19.49 29.03
C ILE A 280 -7.09 -20.78 29.82
N ASN A 281 -7.44 -21.87 29.15
CA ASN A 281 -7.82 -23.13 29.81
C ASN A 281 -6.66 -23.79 30.57
N ASN A 282 -5.41 -23.49 30.19
CA ASN A 282 -4.22 -24.01 30.83
C ASN A 282 -3.54 -22.99 31.77
N GLY A 283 -4.15 -21.83 32.01
CA GLY A 283 -3.59 -20.81 32.92
C GLY A 283 -2.27 -20.21 32.43
N LEU A 284 -2.07 -20.13 31.12
CA LEU A 284 -0.84 -19.62 30.48
C LEU A 284 -0.92 -18.13 30.12
N VAL A 285 -2.03 -17.47 30.45
CA VAL A 285 -2.23 -16.03 30.26
C VAL A 285 -1.62 -15.23 31.42
N ASN A 286 -1.26 -13.99 31.16
CA ASN A 286 -0.74 -13.07 32.17
C ASN A 286 -1.89 -12.38 32.92
N GLU A 287 -2.48 -13.08 33.88
CA GLU A 287 -3.64 -12.59 34.64
C GLU A 287 -3.37 -11.24 35.35
N SER A 288 -2.15 -11.00 35.87
CA SER A 288 -1.84 -9.72 36.54
C SER A 288 -1.83 -8.55 35.56
N PHE A 289 -1.26 -8.73 34.37
CA PHE A 289 -1.30 -7.71 33.31
C PHE A 289 -2.74 -7.43 32.89
N LEU A 290 -3.53 -8.48 32.63
CA LEU A 290 -4.90 -8.36 32.15
C LEU A 290 -5.79 -7.63 33.16
N ASN A 291 -5.67 -7.96 34.45
CA ASN A 291 -6.44 -7.30 35.51
C ASN A 291 -6.04 -5.84 35.74
N GLN A 292 -4.80 -5.47 35.46
CA GLN A 292 -4.29 -4.12 35.70
C GLN A 292 -4.49 -3.18 34.50
N TYR A 293 -4.35 -3.69 33.28
CA TYR A 293 -4.23 -2.86 32.07
C TYR A 293 -5.33 -3.10 31.03
N CYS A 294 -6.24 -4.04 31.25
CA CYS A 294 -7.33 -4.32 30.32
C CYS A 294 -8.70 -4.02 30.94
N VAL A 295 -9.65 -3.65 30.08
CA VAL A 295 -11.06 -3.46 30.41
C VAL A 295 -11.86 -4.48 29.62
N GLY A 296 -12.70 -5.27 30.30
CA GLY A 296 -13.54 -6.30 29.68
C GLY A 296 -12.81 -7.58 29.27
N TYR A 297 -11.66 -7.90 29.88
CA TYR A 297 -11.03 -9.20 29.67
C TYR A 297 -11.85 -10.32 30.32
N ASP A 298 -12.24 -10.13 31.57
CA ASP A 298 -13.07 -11.03 32.35
C ASP A 298 -14.13 -10.26 33.15
N ALA A 299 -14.96 -10.96 33.93
CA ALA A 299 -16.01 -10.34 34.74
C ALA A 299 -15.49 -9.30 35.76
N SER A 300 -14.23 -9.39 36.21
CA SER A 300 -13.66 -8.45 37.19
C SER A 300 -13.23 -7.12 36.57
N THR A 301 -12.88 -7.14 35.28
CA THR A 301 -12.48 -5.97 34.50
C THR A 301 -13.60 -5.44 33.59
N LEU A 302 -14.75 -6.11 33.59
CA LEU A 302 -15.90 -5.75 32.77
C LEU A 302 -16.62 -4.51 33.34
N PRO A 303 -16.87 -3.46 32.54
CA PRO A 303 -17.63 -2.30 33.02
C PRO A 303 -19.06 -2.68 33.44
N GLU A 304 -19.58 -2.04 34.49
CA GLU A 304 -20.96 -2.29 34.98
C GLU A 304 -22.05 -2.06 33.92
N SER A 305 -21.77 -1.20 32.92
CA SER A 305 -22.68 -0.93 31.81
C SER A 305 -22.71 -2.03 30.74
N ALA A 306 -21.76 -2.97 30.77
CA ALA A 306 -21.69 -4.06 29.80
C ALA A 306 -22.58 -5.24 30.23
N PRO A 307 -23.14 -6.02 29.27
CA PRO A 307 -23.91 -7.21 29.59
C PRO A 307 -23.10 -8.24 30.37
N ALA A 308 -23.74 -8.98 31.28
CA ALA A 308 -23.10 -10.10 31.95
C ALA A 308 -22.55 -11.12 30.93
N ASN A 309 -21.36 -11.66 31.19
CA ASN A 309 -20.59 -12.50 30.27
C ASN A 309 -20.25 -11.82 28.93
N GLY A 310 -20.30 -10.49 28.86
CA GLY A 310 -19.87 -9.71 27.68
C GLY A 310 -18.36 -9.53 27.55
N ASP A 311 -17.59 -10.14 28.46
CA ASP A 311 -16.13 -10.10 28.47
C ASP A 311 -15.49 -11.10 27.48
N TYR A 312 -14.23 -10.85 27.14
CA TYR A 312 -13.49 -11.65 26.17
C TYR A 312 -13.31 -13.12 26.61
N LYS A 313 -12.99 -13.36 27.89
CA LYS A 313 -12.76 -14.71 28.44
C LYS A 313 -14.02 -15.55 28.35
N SER A 314 -15.18 -15.00 28.70
CA SER A 314 -16.49 -15.64 28.55
C SER A 314 -16.81 -15.98 27.09
N TYR A 315 -16.47 -15.10 26.14
CA TYR A 315 -16.68 -15.39 24.71
C TYR A 315 -15.78 -16.54 24.22
N ILE A 316 -14.50 -16.54 24.58
CA ILE A 316 -13.57 -17.59 24.19
C ILE A 316 -13.97 -18.95 24.79
N LEU A 317 -14.40 -18.97 26.05
CA LEU A 317 -14.85 -20.18 26.73
C LEU A 317 -16.27 -20.62 26.33
N GLY A 318 -17.00 -19.81 25.56
CA GLY A 318 -18.35 -20.13 25.08
C GLY A 318 -19.46 -19.85 26.08
N THR A 319 -19.18 -19.19 27.20
CA THR A 319 -20.19 -18.79 28.20
C THR A 319 -21.15 -17.75 27.62
N THR A 320 -20.65 -16.86 26.75
CA THR A 320 -21.45 -15.78 26.14
C THR A 320 -22.43 -16.28 25.09
N ASP A 321 -22.00 -17.21 24.22
CA ASP A 321 -22.72 -17.59 23.00
C ASP A 321 -23.00 -19.10 22.88
N GLY A 322 -22.63 -19.89 23.88
CA GLY A 322 -22.79 -21.35 23.90
C GLY A 322 -21.77 -22.11 23.04
N VAL A 323 -20.78 -21.44 22.44
CA VAL A 323 -19.84 -22.05 21.51
C VAL A 323 -18.39 -21.82 21.96
N PRO A 324 -17.79 -22.74 22.72
CA PRO A 324 -16.38 -22.65 23.10
C PRO A 324 -15.47 -22.62 21.88
N LYS A 325 -14.48 -21.73 21.86
CA LYS A 325 -13.55 -21.57 20.74
C LYS A 325 -12.38 -22.55 20.81
N THR A 326 -12.71 -23.84 20.94
CA THR A 326 -11.73 -24.91 21.18
C THR A 326 -10.68 -25.03 20.07
N VAL A 327 -9.55 -25.66 20.40
CA VAL A 327 -8.50 -26.02 19.44
C VAL A 327 -9.06 -26.89 18.30
N ALA A 328 -9.89 -27.88 18.59
CA ALA A 328 -10.52 -28.75 17.58
C ALA A 328 -11.39 -27.94 16.61
N ARG A 329 -12.17 -26.97 17.12
CA ARG A 329 -12.96 -26.06 16.28
C ARG A 329 -12.04 -25.22 15.39
N ALA A 330 -11.03 -24.57 15.96
CA ALA A 330 -10.07 -23.79 15.20
C ALA A 330 -9.39 -24.62 14.11
N SER A 331 -8.99 -25.86 14.41
CA SER A 331 -8.40 -26.79 13.45
C SER A 331 -9.32 -27.08 12.26
N SER A 332 -10.59 -27.38 12.54
CA SER A 332 -11.58 -27.66 11.49
C SER A 332 -11.82 -26.49 10.53
N ILE A 333 -11.81 -25.25 11.05
CA ILE A 333 -12.05 -24.04 10.27
C ILE A 333 -10.79 -23.67 9.46
N THR A 334 -9.64 -23.67 10.14
CA THR A 334 -8.39 -23.13 9.61
C THR A 334 -7.63 -24.10 8.72
N GLY A 335 -7.84 -25.40 8.90
CA GLY A 335 -7.03 -26.45 8.29
C GLY A 335 -5.67 -26.68 8.95
N ILE A 336 -5.32 -25.93 10.00
CA ILE A 336 -4.11 -26.17 10.79
C ILE A 336 -4.38 -27.28 11.80
N SER A 337 -3.48 -28.26 11.93
CA SER A 337 -3.73 -29.37 12.87
C SER A 337 -3.78 -28.91 14.33
N GLU A 338 -4.57 -29.60 15.16
CA GLU A 338 -4.66 -29.30 16.60
C GLU A 338 -3.29 -29.25 17.28
N ALA A 339 -2.40 -30.20 16.92
CA ALA A 339 -1.03 -30.26 17.44
C ALA A 339 -0.20 -29.01 17.09
N GLN A 340 -0.34 -28.46 15.88
CA GLN A 340 0.33 -27.23 15.48
C GLN A 340 -0.23 -26.00 16.19
N ILE A 341 -1.56 -25.94 16.41
CA ILE A 341 -2.20 -24.86 17.15
C ILE A 341 -1.73 -24.86 18.61
N ILE A 342 -1.72 -26.03 19.25
CA ILE A 342 -1.22 -26.20 20.62
C ILE A 342 0.26 -25.82 20.70
N SER A 343 1.08 -26.35 19.78
CA SER A 343 2.52 -26.04 19.76
C SER A 343 2.79 -24.54 19.61
N LEU A 344 2.04 -23.83 18.75
CA LEU A 344 2.16 -22.38 18.62
C LEU A 344 1.76 -21.66 19.91
N ALA A 345 0.66 -22.07 20.55
CA ALA A 345 0.21 -21.49 21.82
C ALA A 345 1.27 -21.67 22.93
N GLU A 346 1.83 -22.88 23.07
CA GLU A 346 2.85 -23.19 24.06
C GLU A 346 4.16 -22.43 23.81
N LYS A 347 4.60 -22.32 22.54
CA LYS A 347 5.78 -21.51 22.18
C LYS A 347 5.58 -20.04 22.50
N LEU A 348 4.41 -19.48 22.20
CA LEU A 348 4.06 -18.11 22.54
C LEU A 348 4.06 -17.86 24.05
N ALA A 349 3.52 -18.80 24.84
CA ALA A 349 3.53 -18.72 26.31
C ALA A 349 4.93 -18.84 26.92
N ALA A 350 5.78 -19.70 26.34
CA ALA A 350 7.15 -19.93 26.81
C ALA A 350 8.12 -18.80 26.41
N ALA A 351 7.83 -18.08 25.33
CA ALA A 351 8.69 -17.00 24.84
C ALA A 351 8.79 -15.84 25.85
N SER A 352 10.02 -15.39 26.10
CA SER A 352 10.29 -14.21 26.91
C SER A 352 9.87 -12.95 26.15
N ASN A 353 10.26 -12.84 24.87
CA ASN A 353 10.04 -11.65 24.05
C ASN A 353 9.50 -12.04 22.64
N PRO A 354 8.23 -12.49 22.55
CA PRO A 354 7.65 -12.82 21.26
C PRO A 354 7.33 -11.54 20.46
N PHE A 355 7.96 -11.40 19.29
CA PHE A 355 7.61 -10.36 18.33
C PHE A 355 6.47 -10.87 17.44
N ILE A 356 5.25 -10.44 17.76
CA ILE A 356 4.04 -10.82 17.04
C ILE A 356 3.68 -9.69 16.09
N SER A 357 3.51 -9.99 14.80
CA SER A 357 3.17 -8.97 13.80
C SER A 357 2.31 -9.53 12.68
N MET A 358 1.70 -8.64 11.89
CA MET A 358 0.82 -9.00 10.80
C MET A 358 1.06 -8.16 9.55
N GLY A 359 0.79 -8.76 8.39
CA GLY A 359 0.66 -8.09 7.12
C GLY A 359 -0.70 -7.42 6.93
N TRP A 360 -0.82 -6.55 5.92
CA TRP A 360 -2.10 -5.98 5.53
C TRP A 360 -3.02 -6.95 4.78
N GLY A 361 -2.57 -8.16 4.45
CA GLY A 361 -3.39 -9.14 3.73
C GLY A 361 -4.61 -9.58 4.53
N ILE A 362 -4.44 -9.84 5.84
CA ILE A 362 -5.48 -10.44 6.68
C ILE A 362 -6.69 -9.52 6.94
N GLN A 363 -6.51 -8.20 6.79
CA GLN A 363 -7.63 -7.24 6.88
C GLN A 363 -8.41 -7.05 5.59
N ARG A 364 -7.93 -7.54 4.44
CA ARG A 364 -8.56 -7.26 3.14
C ARG A 364 -9.71 -8.21 2.87
N GLN A 365 -10.63 -8.28 3.83
CA GLN A 365 -11.80 -9.16 3.87
C GLN A 365 -12.97 -8.41 4.50
N ALA A 366 -14.18 -8.97 4.39
CA ALA A 366 -15.42 -8.32 4.80
C ALA A 366 -15.46 -7.93 6.29
N ASN A 367 -14.78 -8.69 7.15
CA ASN A 367 -14.68 -8.51 8.61
C ASN A 367 -13.22 -8.33 9.05
N GLY A 368 -12.40 -7.72 8.19
CA GLY A 368 -10.95 -7.64 8.38
C GLY A 368 -10.54 -6.99 9.69
N GLU A 369 -11.31 -6.04 10.21
CA GLU A 369 -11.07 -5.40 11.50
C GLU A 369 -11.09 -6.40 12.68
N GLN A 370 -11.90 -7.46 12.59
CA GLN A 370 -11.91 -8.50 13.61
C GLN A 370 -10.69 -9.42 13.49
N SER A 371 -10.24 -9.76 12.28
CA SER A 371 -8.99 -10.50 12.07
C SER A 371 -7.79 -9.76 12.66
N ILE A 372 -7.74 -8.45 12.47
CA ILE A 372 -6.72 -7.59 13.08
C ILE A 372 -6.82 -7.63 14.61
N ARG A 373 -8.00 -7.39 15.18
CA ARG A 373 -8.21 -7.39 16.63
C ARG A 373 -7.90 -8.74 17.27
N ALA A 374 -8.15 -9.83 16.57
CA ALA A 374 -7.78 -11.15 17.04
C ALA A 374 -6.26 -11.24 17.25
N VAL A 375 -5.44 -10.90 16.26
CA VAL A 375 -3.98 -10.98 16.41
C VAL A 375 -3.46 -10.05 17.51
N TYR A 376 -4.09 -8.88 17.74
CA TYR A 376 -3.80 -8.00 18.88
C TYR A 376 -4.00 -8.68 20.24
N MET A 377 -4.91 -9.64 20.35
CA MET A 377 -5.14 -10.36 21.59
C MET A 377 -3.96 -11.24 22.00
N LEU A 378 -3.12 -11.71 21.09
CA LEU A 378 -1.98 -12.55 21.44
C LEU A 378 -0.97 -11.85 22.38
N PRO A 379 -0.40 -10.67 22.03
CA PRO A 379 0.48 -9.96 22.95
C PRO A 379 -0.27 -9.43 24.20
N ILE A 380 -1.57 -9.15 24.11
CA ILE A 380 -2.40 -8.73 25.27
C ILE A 380 -2.51 -9.87 26.28
N LEU A 381 -2.93 -11.07 25.84
CA LEU A 381 -3.11 -12.25 26.69
C LEU A 381 -1.82 -12.68 27.38
N LEU A 382 -0.67 -12.46 26.72
CA LEU A 382 0.64 -12.79 27.25
C LEU A 382 1.27 -11.67 28.09
N GLY A 383 0.65 -10.48 28.13
CA GLY A 383 1.19 -9.29 28.79
C GLY A 383 2.54 -8.82 28.21
N LYS A 384 2.67 -8.89 26.87
CA LYS A 384 3.91 -8.60 26.11
C LYS A 384 3.81 -7.27 25.37
N LEU A 385 3.17 -6.27 25.96
CA LEU A 385 3.08 -4.92 25.40
C LEU A 385 4.09 -3.98 26.06
N GLY A 386 4.80 -3.18 25.27
CA GLY A 386 5.75 -2.18 25.76
C GLY A 386 7.08 -2.76 26.27
N ILE A 387 7.39 -4.02 25.97
CA ILE A 387 8.63 -4.70 26.36
C ILE A 387 9.58 -4.76 25.15
N ALA A 388 10.88 -4.59 25.36
CA ALA A 388 11.88 -4.77 24.30
C ALA A 388 11.75 -6.17 23.66
N GLY A 389 11.85 -6.24 22.33
CA GLY A 389 11.70 -7.51 21.60
C GLY A 389 10.28 -7.90 21.26
N THR A 390 9.28 -7.10 21.65
CA THR A 390 7.86 -7.40 21.42
C THR A 390 7.24 -6.40 20.44
N ASN A 391 6.05 -6.72 19.95
CA ASN A 391 5.24 -5.82 19.13
C ASN A 391 3.76 -6.00 19.48
N THR A 392 2.95 -5.00 19.15
CA THR A 392 1.52 -4.93 19.45
C THR A 392 0.68 -5.89 18.60
N GLY A 393 1.28 -6.80 17.84
CA GLY A 393 0.58 -7.58 16.81
C GLY A 393 0.41 -6.81 15.49
N ASN A 394 0.51 -5.47 15.50
CA ASN A 394 0.32 -4.61 14.34
C ASN A 394 1.43 -4.78 13.28
N TRP A 395 1.24 -4.20 12.09
CA TRP A 395 2.31 -4.08 11.09
C TRP A 395 3.52 -3.37 11.74
N PRO A 396 4.78 -3.79 11.50
CA PRO A 396 5.92 -3.16 12.16
C PRO A 396 6.00 -1.67 11.80
N GLY A 397 6.26 -0.86 12.81
CA GLY A 397 6.49 0.57 12.65
C GLY A 397 7.70 0.83 11.76
N THR A 398 7.81 2.07 11.31
CA THR A 398 8.94 2.55 10.51
C THR A 398 9.46 3.83 11.13
N ALA A 399 10.76 4.08 11.03
CA ALA A 399 11.31 5.41 11.24
C ALA A 399 10.75 6.36 10.16
N SER A 400 10.60 7.65 10.49
CA SER A 400 10.03 8.63 9.56
C SER A 400 10.54 10.02 9.87
N THR A 401 11.23 10.60 8.88
CA THR A 401 11.62 12.01 8.93
C THR A 401 10.51 12.86 8.33
N SER A 402 10.01 13.82 9.12
CA SER A 402 8.94 14.71 8.68
C SER A 402 9.46 15.81 7.76
N LEU A 403 8.99 15.83 6.52
CA LEU A 403 9.14 16.95 5.59
C LEU A 403 7.80 17.65 5.39
N GLY A 404 7.83 18.98 5.39
CA GLY A 404 6.68 19.79 5.04
C GLY A 404 6.24 19.50 3.60
N THR A 405 4.93 19.54 3.36
CA THR A 405 4.34 19.47 2.02
C THR A 405 3.86 20.86 1.61
N LEU A 406 3.55 21.04 0.32
CA LEU A 406 2.85 22.22 -0.17
C LEU A 406 1.60 22.50 0.70
N PRO A 407 1.46 23.68 1.30
CA PRO A 407 0.27 24.03 2.07
C PRO A 407 -0.97 24.02 1.16
N ILE A 408 -2.02 23.31 1.54
CA ILE A 408 -3.24 23.20 0.72
C ILE A 408 -4.36 24.18 1.11
N GLY A 409 -4.18 24.94 2.20
CA GLY A 409 -5.23 25.81 2.74
C GLY A 409 -6.33 25.00 3.44
N THR A 410 -7.52 25.60 3.57
CA THR A 410 -8.66 25.00 4.28
C THR A 410 -9.70 24.49 3.29
N ASN A 411 -10.15 23.25 3.47
CA ASN A 411 -11.34 22.76 2.77
C ASN A 411 -12.60 23.28 3.48
N SER A 412 -13.43 24.02 2.75
CA SER A 412 -14.68 24.59 3.27
C SER A 412 -15.81 23.56 3.33
N VAL A 413 -15.77 22.52 2.49
CA VAL A 413 -16.66 21.35 2.60
C VAL A 413 -16.23 20.52 3.81
N LYS A 414 -17.16 20.24 4.72
CA LYS A 414 -16.88 19.52 5.98
C LYS A 414 -17.21 18.04 5.88
N GLU A 415 -18.05 17.71 4.90
CA GLU A 415 -18.49 16.35 4.65
C GLU A 415 -17.36 15.50 4.07
N SER A 416 -17.33 14.24 4.49
CA SER A 416 -16.48 13.22 3.90
C SER A 416 -17.17 11.88 3.86
N ILE A 417 -16.79 11.09 2.86
CA ILE A 417 -17.28 9.73 2.64
C ILE A 417 -16.13 8.73 2.74
N SER A 418 -16.44 7.44 2.87
CA SER A 418 -15.41 6.40 2.69
C SER A 418 -14.82 6.49 1.29
N CYS A 419 -13.51 6.28 1.16
CA CYS A 419 -12.84 6.11 -0.14
C CYS A 419 -13.40 4.96 -0.98
N PHE A 420 -14.28 4.14 -0.40
CA PHE A 420 -14.92 2.99 -1.01
C PHE A 420 -16.40 3.21 -1.36
N SER A 421 -17.00 4.34 -0.97
CA SER A 421 -18.43 4.64 -1.26
C SER A 421 -18.62 5.78 -2.26
N TRP A 422 -17.58 6.17 -2.99
CA TRP A 422 -17.64 7.26 -3.96
C TRP A 422 -18.56 6.95 -5.16
N THR A 423 -18.69 5.69 -5.55
CA THR A 423 -19.63 5.25 -6.60
C THR A 423 -21.08 5.44 -6.16
N GLU A 424 -21.39 5.12 -4.90
CA GLU A 424 -22.71 5.38 -4.28
C GLU A 424 -23.01 6.89 -4.27
N ALA A 425 -22.01 7.72 -3.98
CA ALA A 425 -22.18 9.17 -3.97
C ALA A 425 -22.51 9.75 -5.36
N ILE A 426 -22.19 9.05 -6.46
CA ILE A 426 -22.62 9.44 -7.81
C ILE A 426 -24.10 9.14 -8.01
N ILE A 427 -24.55 7.94 -7.60
CA ILE A 427 -25.90 7.43 -7.92
C ILE A 427 -26.98 7.85 -6.91
N ASN A 428 -26.59 8.11 -5.67
CA ASN A 428 -27.50 8.27 -4.53
C ASN A 428 -26.95 9.23 -3.45
N GLY A 429 -26.03 10.12 -3.82
CA GLY A 429 -25.37 11.02 -2.86
C GLY A 429 -26.35 11.92 -2.08
N LYS A 430 -27.51 12.25 -2.66
CA LYS A 430 -28.58 12.96 -1.94
C LYS A 430 -29.13 12.25 -0.71
N ASN A 431 -29.11 10.91 -0.69
CA ASN A 431 -29.72 10.12 0.40
C ASN A 431 -28.69 9.37 1.25
N MET A 432 -27.39 9.46 0.93
CA MET A 432 -26.35 8.83 1.75
C MET A 432 -26.34 9.40 3.16
N THR A 433 -26.56 8.55 4.17
CA THR A 433 -26.65 8.92 5.58
C THR A 433 -25.37 8.60 6.38
N ALA A 434 -25.21 9.24 7.54
CA ALA A 434 -24.12 8.95 8.47
C ALA A 434 -24.14 7.50 8.97
N LEU A 435 -25.33 6.96 9.26
CA LEU A 435 -25.50 5.63 9.83
C LEU A 435 -25.28 4.51 8.80
N GLU A 436 -25.89 4.61 7.63
CA GLU A 436 -25.88 3.51 6.66
C GLU A 436 -24.66 3.57 5.73
N HIS A 437 -24.18 4.78 5.43
CA HIS A 437 -23.14 4.99 4.42
C HIS A 437 -21.83 5.56 5.00
N GLY A 438 -21.81 5.87 6.30
CA GLY A 438 -20.64 6.40 6.98
C GLY A 438 -20.32 7.86 6.64
N VAL A 439 -21.29 8.65 6.17
CA VAL A 439 -21.08 10.09 5.96
C VAL A 439 -20.60 10.72 7.27
N LYS A 440 -19.51 11.48 7.21
CA LYS A 440 -19.01 12.28 8.34
C LYS A 440 -19.19 13.75 8.05
N GLY A 441 -19.42 14.56 9.08
CA GLY A 441 -19.58 16.01 8.98
C GLY A 441 -21.01 16.48 8.68
N ALA A 442 -21.94 15.57 8.41
CA ALA A 442 -23.38 15.82 8.26
C ALA A 442 -24.17 14.51 8.46
N ASP A 443 -25.46 14.60 8.78
CA ASP A 443 -26.35 13.43 8.90
C ASP A 443 -26.66 12.79 7.53
N VAL A 444 -26.69 13.61 6.47
CA VAL A 444 -26.92 13.21 5.09
C VAL A 444 -25.96 13.98 4.18
N LEU A 445 -25.34 13.32 3.20
CA LEU A 445 -24.44 13.99 2.24
C LEU A 445 -25.19 15.07 1.43
N GLY A 446 -26.39 14.75 0.95
CA GLY A 446 -27.34 15.72 0.40
C GLY A 446 -27.00 16.26 -0.99
N ALA A 447 -26.02 15.67 -1.68
CA ALA A 447 -25.62 16.05 -3.03
C ALA A 447 -25.06 14.85 -3.78
N ASP A 448 -25.37 14.75 -5.08
CA ASP A 448 -24.80 13.72 -5.95
C ASP A 448 -23.44 14.20 -6.48
N MET A 449 -22.47 13.30 -6.57
CA MET A 449 -21.16 13.58 -7.14
C MET A 449 -21.26 13.74 -8.66
N LYS A 450 -20.81 14.89 -9.17
CA LYS A 450 -20.89 15.25 -10.60
C LYS A 450 -19.54 15.48 -11.26
N PHE A 451 -18.51 15.81 -10.48
CA PHE A 451 -17.15 16.02 -10.97
C PHE A 451 -16.16 15.12 -10.23
N ILE A 452 -15.28 14.43 -10.96
CA ILE A 452 -14.19 13.64 -10.41
C ILE A 452 -12.86 14.15 -10.93
N TRP A 453 -11.92 14.44 -10.01
CA TRP A 453 -10.51 14.58 -10.34
C TRP A 453 -9.75 13.32 -9.91
N ASN A 454 -9.27 12.54 -10.88
CA ASN A 454 -8.39 11.40 -10.66
C ASN A 454 -6.95 11.77 -11.06
N TYR A 455 -6.14 12.14 -10.07
CA TYR A 455 -4.74 12.52 -10.25
C TYR A 455 -3.80 11.37 -9.84
N ALA A 456 -2.91 10.93 -10.74
CA ALA A 456 -1.93 9.86 -10.52
C ALA A 456 -2.54 8.58 -9.90
N GLY A 457 -3.66 8.13 -10.47
CA GLY A 457 -4.51 7.10 -9.88
C GLY A 457 -5.08 6.14 -10.91
N ASN A 458 -5.04 4.84 -10.61
CA ASN A 458 -5.74 3.81 -11.38
C ASN A 458 -6.95 3.24 -10.59
N THR A 459 -7.41 3.96 -9.56
CA THR A 459 -8.38 3.46 -8.59
C THR A 459 -9.81 3.46 -9.10
N LEU A 460 -10.15 4.27 -10.12
CA LEU A 460 -11.49 4.28 -10.71
C LEU A 460 -11.95 2.89 -11.18
N ILE A 461 -11.03 2.08 -11.75
CA ILE A 461 -11.38 0.77 -12.32
C ILE A 461 -10.50 -0.39 -11.80
N ASN A 462 -9.22 -0.16 -11.50
CA ASN A 462 -8.31 -1.27 -11.16
C ASN A 462 -8.45 -1.71 -9.69
N GLN A 463 -8.49 -0.76 -8.76
CA GLN A 463 -8.44 -1.06 -7.32
C GLN A 463 -9.80 -1.03 -6.63
N HIS A 464 -10.81 -0.45 -7.27
CA HIS A 464 -12.17 -0.43 -6.75
C HIS A 464 -12.88 -1.76 -7.01
N SER A 465 -13.71 -2.20 -6.06
CA SER A 465 -14.53 -3.39 -6.27
C SER A 465 -15.58 -3.14 -7.34
N GLN A 466 -16.13 -4.22 -7.90
CA GLN A 466 -17.22 -4.16 -8.88
C GLN A 466 -16.90 -3.31 -10.11
N ALA A 467 -15.66 -3.42 -10.61
CA ALA A 467 -15.14 -2.61 -11.72
C ALA A 467 -16.06 -2.53 -12.95
N PHE A 468 -16.82 -3.59 -13.26
CA PHE A 468 -17.79 -3.58 -14.36
C PHE A 468 -19.01 -2.68 -14.09
N GLU A 469 -19.56 -2.69 -12.88
CA GLU A 469 -20.66 -1.78 -12.52
C GLU A 469 -20.15 -0.36 -12.40
N THR A 470 -18.97 -0.16 -11.82
CA THR A 470 -18.29 1.14 -11.80
C THR A 470 -18.08 1.70 -13.20
N ALA A 471 -17.66 0.87 -14.16
CA ALA A 471 -17.51 1.29 -15.55
C ALA A 471 -18.84 1.78 -16.15
N LYS A 472 -19.97 1.13 -15.86
CA LYS A 472 -21.29 1.58 -16.33
C LYS A 472 -21.68 2.93 -15.72
N ILE A 473 -21.46 3.11 -14.42
CA ILE A 473 -21.73 4.38 -13.71
C ILE A 473 -20.90 5.51 -14.31
N LEU A 474 -19.60 5.28 -14.52
CA LEU A 474 -18.70 6.29 -15.09
C LEU A 474 -18.98 6.58 -16.57
N ALA A 475 -19.52 5.61 -17.32
CA ALA A 475 -19.87 5.77 -18.73
C ALA A 475 -21.17 6.56 -18.95
N ASP A 476 -22.01 6.70 -17.92
CA ASP A 476 -23.24 7.48 -17.97
C ASP A 476 -22.96 8.95 -17.62
N ASP A 477 -22.89 9.79 -18.65
CA ASP A 477 -22.64 11.23 -18.53
C ASP A 477 -23.74 11.96 -17.73
N THR A 478 -24.92 11.36 -17.53
CA THR A 478 -26.00 11.95 -16.71
C THR A 478 -25.80 11.71 -15.21
N LEU A 479 -25.08 10.65 -14.85
CA LEU A 479 -24.75 10.31 -13.47
C LEU A 479 -23.53 11.11 -13.01
N CYS A 480 -22.41 11.01 -13.73
CA CYS A 480 -21.19 11.77 -13.48
C CYS A 480 -20.89 12.68 -14.68
N GLU A 481 -20.96 13.99 -14.51
CA GLU A 481 -20.94 14.92 -15.65
C GLU A 481 -19.55 15.24 -16.16
N PHE A 482 -18.52 15.17 -15.30
CA PHE A 482 -17.15 15.45 -15.73
C PHE A 482 -16.08 14.65 -14.98
N ILE A 483 -15.14 14.06 -15.70
CA ILE A 483 -14.01 13.29 -15.17
C ILE A 483 -12.72 13.85 -15.75
N LEU A 484 -11.90 14.43 -14.88
CA LEU A 484 -10.54 14.85 -15.16
C LEU A 484 -9.57 13.74 -14.74
N VAL A 485 -8.78 13.24 -15.68
CA VAL A 485 -7.64 12.36 -15.38
C VAL A 485 -6.34 13.09 -15.68
N HIS A 486 -5.42 13.10 -14.73
CA HIS A 486 -4.08 13.66 -14.90
C HIS A 486 -3.09 12.61 -14.42
N ASP A 487 -2.30 12.08 -15.34
CA ASP A 487 -1.46 10.92 -15.10
C ASP A 487 -0.19 11.00 -15.96
N VAL A 488 0.82 10.21 -15.60
CA VAL A 488 2.00 10.02 -16.44
C VAL A 488 1.71 9.00 -17.56
N GLN A 489 0.76 8.09 -17.34
CA GLN A 489 0.52 6.93 -18.19
C GLN A 489 -0.95 6.81 -18.62
N TYR A 490 -1.18 6.25 -19.81
CA TYR A 490 -2.51 5.88 -20.28
C TYR A 490 -3.04 4.63 -19.54
N THR A 491 -3.54 4.85 -18.32
CA THR A 491 -4.07 3.79 -17.45
C THR A 491 -5.49 3.36 -17.85
N PRO A 492 -5.99 2.20 -17.38
CA PRO A 492 -7.41 1.86 -17.49
C PRO A 492 -8.37 2.97 -16.99
N SER A 493 -8.04 3.66 -15.90
CA SER A 493 -8.80 4.85 -15.46
C SER A 493 -8.83 5.97 -16.50
N ALA A 494 -7.75 6.17 -17.26
CA ALA A 494 -7.67 7.23 -18.28
C ALA A 494 -8.72 7.08 -19.37
N LYS A 495 -9.21 5.86 -19.65
CA LYS A 495 -10.29 5.61 -20.62
C LYS A 495 -11.62 6.27 -20.26
N PHE A 496 -11.82 6.63 -18.99
CA PHE A 496 -13.05 7.25 -18.50
C PHE A 496 -12.94 8.77 -18.39
N ALA A 497 -11.82 9.36 -18.79
CA ALA A 497 -11.62 10.81 -18.76
C ALA A 497 -12.45 11.52 -19.84
N ASP A 498 -12.94 12.73 -19.54
CA ASP A 498 -13.35 13.69 -20.56
C ASP A 498 -12.16 14.53 -21.03
N ILE A 499 -11.32 14.93 -20.08
CA ILE A 499 -10.03 15.56 -20.33
C ILE A 499 -8.94 14.71 -19.67
N LEU A 500 -7.94 14.35 -20.48
CA LEU A 500 -6.78 13.59 -20.07
C LEU A 500 -5.54 14.47 -20.20
N LEU A 501 -4.91 14.78 -19.07
CA LEU A 501 -3.71 15.62 -18.99
C LEU A 501 -2.46 14.76 -18.80
N PRO A 502 -1.38 15.04 -19.55
CA PRO A 502 -0.10 14.39 -19.35
C PRO A 502 0.72 15.07 -18.24
N ASP A 503 1.14 14.29 -17.25
CA ASP A 503 1.95 14.77 -16.12
C ASP A 503 3.46 14.58 -16.33
N VAL A 504 4.27 15.36 -15.62
CA VAL A 504 5.73 15.22 -15.57
C VAL A 504 6.11 14.00 -14.72
N MET A 505 7.06 13.21 -15.21
CA MET A 505 7.51 12.01 -14.53
C MET A 505 8.51 12.31 -13.40
N ASP A 506 8.73 11.36 -12.47
CA ASP A 506 9.71 11.48 -11.38
C ASP A 506 11.14 11.74 -11.87
N LEU A 507 11.50 11.26 -13.07
CA LEU A 507 12.82 11.48 -13.66
C LEU A 507 12.98 12.85 -14.36
N GLU A 508 11.89 13.60 -14.58
CA GLU A 508 11.84 14.82 -15.40
C GLU A 508 11.62 16.09 -14.57
N GLN A 509 11.52 15.98 -13.25
CA GLN A 509 11.16 17.08 -12.37
C GLN A 509 12.04 17.16 -11.12
N HIS A 510 11.92 18.30 -10.44
CA HIS A 510 12.60 18.55 -9.17
C HIS A 510 11.59 18.46 -8.03
N ASP A 511 11.91 17.68 -7.01
CA ASP A 511 11.13 17.58 -5.77
C ASP A 511 12.05 17.06 -4.64
N ILE A 512 11.50 16.83 -3.47
CA ILE A 512 12.18 16.17 -2.36
C ILE A 512 11.26 15.06 -1.88
N VAL A 513 11.81 13.88 -1.61
CA VAL A 513 11.05 12.76 -1.04
C VAL A 513 11.72 12.24 0.22
N CYS A 514 10.97 11.54 1.06
CA CYS A 514 11.54 10.81 2.18
C CYS A 514 11.01 9.37 2.26
N ASN A 515 11.80 8.49 2.87
CA ASN A 515 11.42 7.11 3.15
C ASN A 515 10.46 7.03 4.36
N THR A 516 9.47 6.15 4.26
CA THR A 516 8.51 5.80 5.33
C THR A 516 8.25 4.28 5.37
N GLY A 517 9.15 3.48 4.80
CA GLY A 517 8.96 2.06 4.53
C GLY A 517 9.84 1.11 5.35
N SER A 518 10.78 1.64 6.15
CA SER A 518 11.72 0.86 6.98
C SER A 518 12.28 1.70 8.14
N ASP A 519 13.21 1.13 8.91
CA ASP A 519 13.92 1.87 9.97
C ASP A 519 15.07 2.75 9.44
N MET A 520 15.32 2.73 8.14
CA MET A 520 16.29 3.62 7.50
C MET A 520 15.62 4.91 7.06
N GLU A 521 15.97 6.02 7.69
CA GLU A 521 15.49 7.33 7.27
C GLU A 521 16.34 7.86 6.11
N THR A 522 15.68 8.23 5.00
CA THR A 522 16.34 8.90 3.88
C THR A 522 15.55 10.12 3.45
N ILE A 523 16.28 11.16 3.05
CA ILE A 523 15.75 12.30 2.29
C ILE A 523 16.51 12.35 0.98
N ILE A 524 15.78 12.35 -0.13
CA ILE A 524 16.37 12.42 -1.47
C ILE A 524 15.88 13.69 -2.14
N ALA A 525 16.83 14.57 -2.48
CA ALA A 525 16.58 15.67 -3.39
C ALA A 525 16.55 15.13 -4.81
N MET A 526 15.39 15.22 -5.46
CA MET A 526 15.21 14.85 -6.84
C MET A 526 15.61 16.04 -7.71
N THR A 527 16.58 15.80 -8.61
CA THR A 527 16.98 16.73 -9.65
C THR A 527 16.84 16.05 -11.00
N SER A 528 16.79 16.83 -12.08
CA SER A 528 16.72 16.28 -13.43
C SER A 528 17.63 17.04 -14.38
N SER A 529 18.35 16.29 -15.20
CA SER A 529 19.13 16.76 -16.34
C SER A 529 18.39 16.58 -17.67
N VAL A 530 17.19 15.99 -17.66
CA VAL A 530 16.33 15.85 -18.83
C VAL A 530 15.14 16.79 -18.71
N LYS A 531 14.81 17.45 -19.81
CA LYS A 531 13.58 18.21 -19.95
C LYS A 531 12.40 17.24 -20.09
N PRO A 532 11.21 17.61 -19.61
CA PRO A 532 10.02 16.80 -19.80
C PRO A 532 9.82 16.46 -21.28
N ILE A 533 9.50 15.20 -21.58
CA ILE A 533 9.28 14.80 -22.98
C ILE A 533 8.03 15.48 -23.54
N ALA A 534 8.02 15.80 -24.83
CA ALA A 534 6.85 16.36 -25.51
C ALA A 534 6.26 17.62 -24.81
N ASP A 535 4.95 17.67 -24.57
CA ASP A 535 4.24 18.83 -24.00
C ASP A 535 3.53 18.42 -22.69
N VAL A 536 4.30 17.85 -21.76
CA VAL A 536 3.83 17.42 -20.43
C VAL A 536 4.10 18.50 -19.37
N LYS A 537 3.19 18.63 -18.38
CA LYS A 537 3.25 19.67 -17.33
C LYS A 537 2.70 19.20 -16.00
#